data_AF-A0A9D1V9D4-F1
#
_entry.id   AF-A0A9D1V9D4-F1
#
_cell.length_a   1.000
_cell.length_b   1.000
_cell.length_c   1.000
_cell.angle_alpha   90.00
_cell.angle_beta   90.00
_cell.angle_gamma   90.00
#
_symmetry.space_group_name_H-M   'P 1'
#
loop_
_entity.id
_entity.type
_entity.pdbx_description
1 polymer ?
#
loop_
_entity_poly.entity_id
_entity_poly.type
_entity_poly.pdbx_seq_one_letter_code
_entity_poly.pdbx_strand_id
1 'polypeptide(L)'
;MSTDAREGAARYYAGSKRSLAADVAALSRNPRAVIISTPRLFVLMRPVDSRKPELWAEALDADHAGADGWYVHLLVGDLGFALRLGAMLAPLPLLCFMRGVRSGRPHRLSWRRVVRHGGRRA
;
A
#
# COMPACT_ATOMS: atom_id res chain seq x y z
N MET A 1 19.27 15.33 0.39
CA MET A 1 17.86 15.06 0.01
C MET A 1 17.08 14.77 1.29
N SER A 2 15.90 15.35 1.47
CA SER A 2 15.03 15.09 2.64
C SER A 2 14.73 13.59 2.80
N THR A 3 14.74 13.11 4.04
CA THR A 3 14.36 11.75 4.44
C THR A 3 12.90 11.66 4.88
N ASP A 4 12.15 12.76 4.80
CA ASP A 4 10.73 12.79 5.14
C ASP A 4 9.91 12.00 4.11
N ALA A 5 9.25 10.94 4.58
CA ALA A 5 8.43 10.08 3.75
C ALA A 5 7.24 10.82 3.10
N ARG A 6 6.75 11.90 3.74
CA ARG A 6 5.64 12.72 3.22
C ARG A 6 6.08 13.52 2.00
N GLU A 7 7.32 14.04 2.00
CA GLU A 7 7.89 14.69 0.82
C GLU A 7 8.08 13.69 -0.32
N GLY A 8 8.54 12.47 -0.02
CA GLY A 8 8.66 11.42 -1.03
C GLY A 8 7.31 11.05 -1.65
N ALA A 9 6.25 10.97 -0.83
CA ALA A 9 4.88 10.78 -1.32
C ALA A 9 4.42 11.96 -2.19
N ALA A 10 4.66 13.21 -1.76
CA ALA A 10 4.32 14.39 -2.56
C ALA A 10 5.01 14.40 -3.93
N ARG A 11 6.30 14.03 -3.99
CA ARG A 11 7.04 13.91 -5.26
C ARG A 11 6.50 12.80 -6.16
N TYR A 12 6.13 11.65 -5.58
CA TYR A 12 5.47 10.59 -6.34
C TYR A 12 4.20 11.11 -7.01
N TYR A 13 3.35 11.82 -6.26
CA TYR A 13 2.10 12.35 -6.79
C TYR A 13 2.31 13.46 -7.81
N ALA A 14 3.26 14.36 -7.59
CA ALA A 14 3.61 15.42 -8.54
C ALA A 14 4.10 14.87 -9.90
N GLY A 15 4.80 13.73 -9.89
CA GLY A 15 5.21 13.01 -11.09
C GLY A 15 4.14 12.07 -11.68
N SER A 16 2.96 11.98 -11.05
CA SER A 16 1.88 11.07 -11.44
C SER A 16 0.69 11.83 -12.03
N LYS A 17 -0.15 11.14 -12.80
CA LYS A 17 -1.47 11.66 -13.21
C LYS A 17 -2.54 11.53 -12.11
N ARG A 18 -2.16 11.26 -10.85
CA ARG A 18 -3.07 11.01 -9.73
C ARG A 18 -3.09 12.18 -8.75
N SER A 19 -4.16 12.26 -7.97
CA SER A 19 -4.29 13.21 -6.87
C SER A 19 -4.16 12.51 -5.53
N LEU A 20 -3.20 12.96 -4.71
CA LEU A 20 -3.03 12.48 -3.34
C LEU A 20 -4.32 12.67 -2.53
N ALA A 21 -4.93 13.85 -2.64
CA ALA A 21 -6.14 14.18 -1.93
C ALA A 21 -7.30 13.26 -2.33
N ALA A 22 -7.43 12.94 -3.62
CA ALA A 22 -8.45 12.02 -4.10
C ALA A 22 -8.25 10.59 -3.59
N ASP A 23 -7.01 10.09 -3.61
CA ASP A 23 -6.70 8.73 -3.12
C ASP A 23 -6.92 8.61 -1.60
N VAL A 24 -6.52 9.62 -0.82
CA VAL A 24 -6.78 9.69 0.63
C VAL A 24 -8.28 9.77 0.91
N ALA A 25 -9.02 10.61 0.19
CA ALA A 25 -10.47 10.73 0.36
C ALA A 25 -11.20 9.42 0.03
N ALA A 26 -10.82 8.75 -1.06
CA ALA A 26 -11.38 7.44 -1.42
C ALA A 26 -11.09 6.39 -0.34
N LEU A 27 -9.85 6.26 0.10
CA LEU A 27 -9.47 5.31 1.15
C LEU A 27 -10.15 5.59 2.48
N SER A 28 -10.39 6.87 2.81
CA SER A 28 -11.08 7.24 4.05
C SER A 28 -12.55 6.77 4.08
N ARG A 29 -13.15 6.46 2.93
CA ARG A 29 -14.49 5.85 2.84
C ARG A 29 -14.48 4.34 3.04
N ASN A 30 -13.31 3.69 2.99
CA ASN A 30 -13.17 2.27 3.25
C ASN A 30 -12.91 2.04 4.76
N PRO A 31 -13.81 1.35 5.48
CA PRO A 31 -13.71 1.19 6.93
C PRO A 31 -12.51 0.36 7.40
N ARG A 32 -11.86 -0.38 6.49
CA ARG A 32 -10.71 -1.24 6.77
C ARG A 32 -9.43 -0.75 6.10
N ALA A 33 -9.46 0.40 5.43
CA ALA A 33 -8.26 1.00 4.89
C ALA A 33 -7.32 1.47 6.01
N VAL A 34 -6.03 1.48 5.70
CA VAL A 34 -4.97 1.97 6.56
C VAL A 34 -4.29 3.14 5.86
N ILE A 35 -4.31 4.29 6.53
CA ILE A 35 -3.66 5.52 6.08
C ILE A 35 -2.70 5.94 7.19
N ILE A 36 -1.41 6.00 6.87
CA ILE A 36 -0.37 6.45 7.80
C ILE A 36 0.41 7.57 7.14
N SER A 37 0.53 8.69 7.85
CA SER A 37 1.31 9.84 7.43
C SER A 37 2.20 10.29 8.58
N THR A 38 3.45 9.88 8.54
CA THR A 38 4.49 10.28 9.49
C THR A 38 5.76 10.65 8.73
N PRO A 39 6.70 11.40 9.34
CA PRO A 39 7.99 11.67 8.70
C PRO A 39 8.78 10.40 8.33
N ARG A 40 8.60 9.30 9.09
CA ARG A 40 9.34 8.04 8.87
C ARG A 40 8.67 7.11 7.87
N LEU A 41 7.36 7.23 7.70
CA LEU A 41 6.56 6.30 6.91
C LEU A 41 5.29 6.99 6.40
N PHE A 42 5.06 6.86 5.10
CA PHE A 42 3.82 7.21 4.43
C PHE A 42 3.25 5.97 3.75
N VAL A 43 2.07 5.51 4.16
CA VAL A 43 1.42 4.29 3.63
C VAL A 43 -0.05 4.54 3.36
N LEU A 44 -0.49 4.08 2.19
CA LEU A 44 -1.88 4.01 1.78
C LEU A 44 -2.19 2.57 1.38
N MET A 45 -3.12 1.91 2.06
CA MET A 45 -3.46 0.53 1.75
C MET A 45 -4.87 0.12 2.16
N ARG A 46 -5.38 -0.95 1.55
CA ARG A 46 -6.74 -1.47 1.78
C ARG A 46 -6.81 -2.99 1.64
N PRO A 47 -7.82 -3.65 2.22
CA PRO A 47 -8.07 -5.05 1.95
C PRO A 47 -8.57 -5.28 0.51
N VAL A 48 -8.17 -6.38 -0.12
CA VAL A 48 -8.56 -6.76 -1.49
C VAL A 48 -8.83 -8.26 -1.61
N ASP A 49 -9.62 -8.63 -2.63
CA ASP A 49 -9.83 -10.01 -3.07
C ASP A 49 -8.80 -10.37 -4.15
N SER A 50 -7.94 -11.36 -3.89
CA SER A 50 -6.86 -11.77 -4.78
C SER A 50 -7.34 -12.29 -6.14
N ARG A 51 -8.62 -12.69 -6.21
CA ARG A 51 -9.29 -13.19 -7.42
C ARG A 51 -9.73 -12.07 -8.37
N LYS A 52 -9.72 -10.80 -7.92
CA LYS A 52 -10.17 -9.63 -8.70
C LYS A 52 -9.08 -8.56 -8.84
N PRO A 53 -7.90 -8.89 -9.42
CA PRO A 53 -6.76 -7.99 -9.53
C PRO A 53 -7.01 -6.67 -10.28
N GLU A 54 -7.91 -6.69 -11.25
CA GLU A 54 -8.35 -5.54 -12.01
C GLU A 54 -8.96 -4.44 -11.14
N LEU A 55 -9.60 -4.80 -10.01
CA LEU A 55 -10.28 -3.84 -9.15
C LEU A 55 -9.38 -3.15 -8.12
N TRP A 56 -8.13 -3.61 -7.94
CA TRP A 56 -7.32 -3.17 -6.80
C TRP A 56 -6.97 -1.69 -6.86
N ALA A 57 -6.59 -1.20 -8.05
CA ALA A 57 -6.09 0.17 -8.23
C ALA A 57 -7.17 1.21 -8.57
N GLU A 58 -8.35 0.75 -9.01
CA GLU A 58 -9.45 1.60 -9.50
C GLU A 58 -10.52 1.82 -8.42
N ALA A 59 -10.73 0.86 -7.52
CA ALA A 59 -11.74 0.93 -6.49
C ALA A 59 -11.12 1.07 -5.08
N LEU A 60 -10.44 2.19 -4.81
CA LEU A 60 -9.76 2.39 -3.53
C LEU A 60 -10.73 2.48 -2.32
N ASP A 61 -11.97 2.90 -2.54
CA ASP A 61 -13.02 3.04 -1.54
C ASP A 61 -13.78 1.75 -1.25
N ALA A 62 -13.68 0.74 -2.12
CA ALA A 62 -14.42 -0.51 -1.96
C ALA A 62 -13.89 -1.37 -0.80
N ASP A 63 -14.78 -1.74 0.12
CA ASP A 63 -14.53 -2.85 1.04
C ASP A 63 -14.89 -4.18 0.37
N HIS A 64 -14.11 -5.21 0.67
CA HIS A 64 -14.33 -6.56 0.17
C HIS A 64 -14.49 -7.50 1.35
N ALA A 65 -15.71 -8.00 1.56
CA ALA A 65 -16.02 -8.96 2.62
C ALA A 65 -15.18 -10.24 2.50
N GLY A 66 -14.91 -10.68 1.26
CA GLY A 66 -14.04 -11.81 0.95
C GLY A 66 -12.57 -11.45 0.78
N ALA A 67 -12.11 -10.32 1.33
CA ALA A 67 -10.72 -9.91 1.20
C ALA A 67 -9.79 -10.96 1.79
N ASP A 68 -8.83 -11.38 0.99
CA ASP A 68 -7.81 -12.33 1.38
C ASP A 68 -6.43 -11.67 1.44
N GLY A 69 -6.26 -10.40 1.01
CA GLY A 69 -4.98 -9.72 1.11
C GLY A 69 -5.00 -8.21 1.20
N TRP A 70 -3.81 -7.62 1.25
CA TRP A 70 -3.61 -6.17 1.38
C TRP A 70 -3.06 -5.57 0.09
N TYR A 71 -3.75 -4.59 -0.49
CA TYR A 71 -3.22 -3.79 -1.58
C TYR A 71 -2.57 -2.53 -1.03
N VAL A 72 -1.26 -2.39 -1.27
CA VAL A 72 -0.45 -1.22 -0.92
C VAL A 72 -0.44 -0.28 -2.12
N HIS A 73 -1.26 0.75 -2.02
CA HIS A 73 -1.39 1.78 -3.03
C HIS A 73 -0.13 2.65 -3.12
N LEU A 74 0.40 3.06 -1.96
CA LEU A 74 1.67 3.79 -1.85
C LEU A 74 2.38 3.40 -0.55
N LEU A 75 3.71 3.23 -0.64
CA LEU A 75 4.59 3.06 0.52
C LEU A 75 5.88 3.83 0.29
N VAL A 76 6.19 4.75 1.20
CA VAL A 76 7.41 5.56 1.18
C VAL A 76 7.99 5.60 2.59
N GLY A 77 9.31 5.45 2.71
CA GLY A 77 10.03 5.53 3.98
C GLY A 77 10.50 4.18 4.52
N ASP A 78 10.44 4.01 5.84
CA ASP A 78 11.01 2.88 6.58
C ASP A 78 10.20 1.58 6.35
N LEU A 79 10.71 0.72 5.46
CA LEU A 79 10.11 -0.58 5.15
C LEU A 79 10.06 -1.52 6.37
N GLY A 80 11.04 -1.46 7.27
CA GLY A 80 11.04 -2.26 8.50
C GLY A 80 9.93 -1.84 9.46
N PHE A 81 9.62 -0.55 9.52
CA PHE A 81 8.46 -0.06 10.27
C PHE A 81 7.14 -0.47 9.61
N ALA A 82 7.04 -0.39 8.28
CA ALA A 82 5.85 -0.85 7.55
C ALA A 82 5.57 -2.35 7.72
N LEU A 83 6.63 -3.18 7.78
CA LEU A 83 6.52 -4.61 8.06
C LEU A 83 5.99 -4.91 9.45
N ARG A 84 6.47 -4.17 10.46
CA ARG A 84 5.98 -4.29 11.84
C ARG A 84 4.52 -3.87 11.96
N LEU A 85 4.13 -2.80 11.28
CA LEU A 85 2.72 -2.42 11.16
C LEU A 85 1.89 -3.54 10.55
N GLY A 86 2.33 -4.11 9.41
CA GLY A 86 1.61 -5.19 8.74
C GLY A 86 1.33 -6.39 9.64
N ALA A 87 2.25 -6.69 10.57
CA ALA A 87 2.08 -7.76 11.56
C ALA A 87 1.05 -7.46 12.65
N MET A 88 0.70 -6.19 12.89
CA MET A 88 -0.31 -5.76 13.87
C MET A 88 -1.73 -5.67 13.29
N LEU A 89 -1.88 -5.77 11.98
CA LEU A 89 -3.19 -5.67 11.32
C LEU A 89 -3.95 -6.99 11.37
N ALA A 90 -5.26 -6.90 11.12
CA ALA A 90 -6.10 -8.08 10.98
C ALA A 90 -5.45 -9.08 9.99
N PRO A 91 -5.24 -10.35 10.40
CA PRO A 91 -4.55 -11.32 9.59
C PRO A 91 -5.38 -11.63 8.35
N LEU A 92 -4.91 -11.19 7.19
CA LEU A 92 -5.44 -11.59 5.90
C LEU A 92 -4.55 -12.70 5.31
N PRO A 93 -5.14 -13.78 4.77
CA PRO A 93 -4.40 -15.00 4.39
C PRO A 93 -3.34 -14.82 3.28
N LEU A 94 -3.33 -13.73 2.52
CA LEU A 94 -2.52 -13.53 1.32
C LEU A 94 -1.93 -12.09 1.19
N LEU A 95 -0.72 -12.05 0.65
CA LEU A 95 -0.10 -11.04 -0.24
C LEU A 95 -0.32 -9.52 -0.02
N CYS A 96 0.80 -8.80 0.05
CA CYS A 96 0.91 -7.40 -0.29
C CYS A 96 0.96 -7.23 -1.82
N PHE A 97 0.17 -6.31 -2.34
CA PHE A 97 0.24 -5.92 -3.75
C PHE A 97 0.76 -4.50 -3.85
N MET A 98 1.89 -4.30 -4.53
CA MET A 98 2.46 -2.97 -4.74
C MET A 98 2.51 -2.68 -6.23
N ARG A 99 2.12 -1.48 -6.67
CA ARG A 99 2.35 -1.09 -8.06
C ARG A 99 3.84 -0.96 -8.33
N GLY A 100 4.31 -1.66 -9.35
CA GLY A 100 5.69 -1.54 -9.80
C GLY A 100 5.92 -0.19 -10.44
N VAL A 101 6.99 0.50 -10.04
CA VAL A 101 7.34 1.85 -10.53
C VAL A 101 7.46 1.89 -12.07
N ARG A 102 7.81 0.76 -12.71
CA ARG A 102 8.01 0.65 -14.16
C ARG A 102 6.79 0.16 -14.95
N SER A 103 5.94 -0.67 -14.36
CA SER A 103 4.88 -1.38 -15.07
C SER A 103 3.49 -0.81 -14.82
N GLY A 104 3.30 -0.07 -13.70
CA GLY A 104 1.99 0.35 -13.24
C GLY A 104 1.05 -0.80 -12.84
N ARG A 105 1.50 -2.06 -12.97
CA ARG A 105 0.75 -3.26 -12.62
C ARG A 105 1.02 -3.64 -11.16
N PRO A 106 0.02 -4.18 -10.44
CA PRO A 106 0.23 -4.69 -9.10
C PRO A 106 1.12 -5.94 -9.12
N HIS A 107 2.26 -5.87 -8.42
CA HIS A 107 3.13 -7.02 -8.17
C HIS A 107 2.62 -7.77 -6.95
N ARG A 108 2.51 -9.10 -7.06
CA ARG A 108 2.10 -9.97 -5.95
C ARG A 108 3.32 -10.30 -5.08
N LEU A 109 3.37 -9.81 -3.84
CA LEU A 109 4.43 -10.12 -2.87
C LEU A 109 3.82 -10.75 -1.62
N SER A 110 4.28 -11.93 -1.19
CA SER A 110 3.75 -12.50 0.05
C SER A 110 4.43 -11.81 1.24
N TRP A 111 3.66 -11.40 2.26
CA TRP A 111 4.23 -10.84 3.49
C TRP A 111 5.28 -11.78 4.10
N ARG A 112 5.05 -13.10 4.05
CA ARG A 112 6.04 -14.11 4.48
C ARG A 112 7.37 -13.98 3.72
N ARG A 113 7.35 -13.70 2.41
CA ARG A 113 8.56 -13.50 1.59
C ARG A 113 9.24 -12.17 1.91
N VAL A 114 8.46 -11.10 2.08
CA VAL A 114 9.01 -9.77 2.45
C VAL A 114 9.65 -9.78 3.84
N VAL A 115 9.03 -10.47 4.80
CA VAL A 115 9.54 -10.64 6.17
C VAL A 115 10.79 -11.53 6.19
N ARG A 116 10.81 -12.65 5.46
CA ARG A 116 11.98 -13.56 5.39
C ARG A 116 13.22 -12.94 4.74
N HIS A 117 13.03 -12.00 3.80
CA HIS A 117 14.16 -11.37 3.08
C HIS A 117 14.53 -9.98 3.62
N GLY A 118 14.00 -9.56 4.77
CA GLY A 118 14.48 -8.38 5.49
C GLY A 118 14.51 -7.09 4.67
N GLY A 119 13.60 -6.93 3.70
CA GLY A 119 13.55 -5.73 2.86
C GLY A 119 14.74 -5.55 1.90
N ARG A 120 15.58 -6.57 1.68
CA ARG A 120 16.57 -6.53 0.60
C ARG A 120 15.89 -6.82 -0.73
N ARG A 121 15.58 -5.73 -1.46
CA ARG A 121 15.26 -5.63 -2.89
C ARG A 121 14.61 -6.88 -3.51
N ALA A 122 13.30 -6.83 -3.67
CA ALA A 122 12.66 -7.44 -4.84
C ALA A 122 12.79 -6.48 -6.03
#